data_AF-A0A1N6M1R2-F1
#
_entry.id   AF-A0A1N6M1R2-F1
#
_cell.length_a   1.000
_cell.length_b   1.000
_cell.length_c   1.000
_cell.angle_alpha   90.00
_cell.angle_beta   90.00
_cell.angle_gamma   90.00
#
_symmetry.space_group_name_H-M   'P 1'
#
loop_
_entity.id
_entity.type
_entity.pdbx_description
1 polymer ?
#
loop_
_entity_poly.entity_id
_entity_poly.type
_entity_poly.pdbx_seq_one_letter_code
_entity_poly.pdbx_strand_id
1 'polypeptide(L)'
;MIWVFLPLIIVPFRWKSFDLSQWRFTAYYLLYAITLAQFYPLPVSSDLASFYLGIPAICYISFLFPNLQNYYPESAVRMISIIGLSGTFITLLYSLIVNGIW
;
A
#
# COMPACT_ATOMS: atom_id res chain seq x y z
N MET A 1 -10.74 5.28 -9.76
CA MET A 1 -9.53 4.86 -9.01
C MET A 1 -9.35 5.54 -7.65
N ILE A 2 -10.34 6.29 -7.12
CA ILE A 2 -10.15 7.02 -5.84
C ILE A 2 -9.98 6.11 -4.61
N TRP A 3 -10.46 4.87 -4.69
CA TRP A 3 -10.43 3.90 -3.59
C TRP A 3 -9.01 3.51 -3.13
N VAL A 4 -7.99 3.64 -3.98
CA VAL A 4 -6.59 3.38 -3.57
C VAL A 4 -6.10 4.37 -2.52
N PHE A 5 -6.70 5.55 -2.42
CA PHE A 5 -6.34 6.55 -1.41
C PHE A 5 -7.10 6.38 -0.10
N LEU A 6 -8.10 5.48 -0.04
CA LEU A 6 -8.95 5.31 1.14
C LEU A 6 -8.13 5.09 2.43
N PRO A 7 -7.06 4.26 2.46
CA PRO A 7 -6.29 4.07 3.69
C PRO A 7 -5.59 5.33 4.20
N LEU A 8 -5.31 6.31 3.34
CA LEU A 8 -4.69 7.59 3.74
C LEU A 8 -5.63 8.47 4.57
N ILE A 9 -6.92 8.16 4.65
CA ILE A 9 -7.85 8.87 5.52
C ILE A 9 -7.44 8.78 7.01
N ILE A 10 -6.61 7.79 7.37
CA ILE A 10 -6.05 7.59 8.71
C ILE A 10 -5.09 8.74 9.10
N VAL A 11 -4.38 9.31 8.13
CA VAL A 11 -3.35 10.33 8.34
C VAL A 11 -3.89 11.55 9.12
N PRO A 12 -4.97 12.25 8.71
CA PRO A 12 -5.47 13.41 9.45
C PRO A 12 -5.87 13.11 10.90
N PHE A 13 -6.23 11.87 11.24
CA PHE A 13 -6.59 11.49 12.61
C PHE A 13 -5.38 11.19 13.51
N ARG A 14 -4.21 10.86 12.92
CA ARG A 14 -3.04 10.35 13.68
C ARG A 14 -1.70 11.02 13.33
N TRP A 15 -1.69 12.00 12.44
CA TRP A 15 -0.48 12.66 11.92
C TRP A 15 0.50 13.18 12.99
N LYS A 16 -0.01 13.66 14.15
CA LYS A 16 0.85 14.13 15.26
C LYS A 16 1.55 13.02 16.03
N SER A 17 1.07 11.78 15.92
CA SER A 17 1.60 10.60 16.61
C SER A 17 2.53 9.78 15.72
N PHE A 18 2.80 10.23 14.50
CA PHE A 18 3.58 9.48 13.54
C PHE A 18 5.07 9.71 13.71
N ASP A 19 5.80 8.61 13.84
CA ASP A 19 7.25 8.62 13.79
C ASP A 19 7.75 8.78 12.35
N LEU A 20 9.03 9.12 12.21
CA LEU A 20 9.68 9.29 10.90
C LEU A 20 9.51 8.05 9.99
N SER A 21 9.53 6.85 10.56
CA SER A 21 9.35 5.60 9.82
C SER A 21 7.94 5.47 9.22
N GLN A 22 6.91 5.88 9.95
CA GLN A 22 5.51 5.89 9.50
C GLN A 22 5.26 6.94 8.43
N TRP A 23 5.92 8.11 8.54
CA TRP A 23 5.90 9.11 7.47
C TRP A 23 6.57 8.63 6.20
N ARG A 24 7.75 8.00 6.30
CA ARG A 24 8.44 7.40 5.14
C ARG A 24 7.58 6.33 4.47
N PHE A 25 6.94 5.47 5.25
CA PHE A 25 6.06 4.43 4.71
C PHE A 25 4.80 5.01 4.09
N THR A 26 4.24 6.08 4.68
CA THR A 26 3.11 6.82 4.10
C THR A 26 3.46 7.48 2.77
N ALA A 27 4.64 8.09 2.66
CA ALA A 27 5.12 8.64 1.40
C ALA A 27 5.32 7.53 0.34
N TYR A 28 5.84 6.37 0.75
CA TYR A 28 6.00 5.22 -0.14
C TYR A 28 4.66 4.66 -0.63
N TYR A 29 3.67 4.55 0.26
CA TYR A 29 2.30 4.16 -0.10
C TYR A 29 1.63 5.20 -1.01
N LEU A 30 1.82 6.49 -0.75
CA LEU A 30 1.28 7.56 -1.58
C LEU A 30 1.87 7.50 -3.00
N LEU A 31 3.17 7.23 -3.14
CA LEU A 31 3.81 7.03 -4.43
C LEU A 31 3.18 5.86 -5.19
N TYR A 32 3.01 4.72 -4.52
CA TYR A 32 2.31 3.55 -5.08
C TYR A 32 0.89 3.92 -5.55
N ALA A 33 0.12 4.60 -4.70
CA ALA A 33 -1.26 4.98 -4.98
C ALA A 33 -1.37 5.92 -6.20
N ILE A 34 -0.46 6.89 -6.32
CA ILE A 34 -0.37 7.77 -7.49
C ILE A 34 -0.01 6.97 -8.74
N THR A 35 0.99 6.10 -8.66
CA THR A 35 1.41 5.28 -9.82
C THR A 35 0.27 4.42 -10.32
N LEU A 36 -0.45 3.73 -9.41
CA LEU A 36 -1.59 2.92 -9.78
C LEU A 36 -2.70 3.79 -10.40
N ALA A 37 -3.06 4.90 -9.75
CA ALA A 37 -4.18 5.74 -10.18
C ALA A 37 -3.97 6.44 -11.53
N GLN A 38 -2.73 6.76 -11.89
CA GLN A 38 -2.41 7.50 -13.12
C GLN A 38 -2.08 6.60 -14.30
N PHE A 39 -1.43 5.47 -14.06
CA PHE A 39 -0.80 4.70 -15.15
C PHE A 39 -1.44 3.32 -15.38
N TYR A 40 -2.29 2.84 -14.48
CA TYR A 40 -2.88 1.51 -14.59
C TYR A 40 -4.39 1.59 -14.80
N PRO A 41 -4.95 1.10 -15.92
CA PRO A 41 -6.40 1.02 -16.09
C PRO A 41 -7.01 0.07 -15.05
N LEU A 42 -8.26 0.34 -14.64
CA LEU A 42 -8.91 -0.39 -13.54
C LEU A 42 -8.82 -1.92 -13.78
N PRO A 43 -8.30 -2.72 -12.83
CA PRO A 43 -8.29 -4.17 -13.00
C PRO A 43 -9.72 -4.70 -13.18
N VAL A 44 -9.95 -5.37 -14.30
CA VAL A 44 -11.29 -5.84 -14.72
C VAL A 44 -11.74 -7.06 -13.90
N SER A 45 -10.79 -7.79 -13.29
CA SER A 45 -11.07 -8.95 -12.44
C SER A 45 -10.92 -8.62 -10.94
N SER A 46 -11.73 -9.29 -10.11
CA SER A 46 -11.71 -9.18 -8.65
C SER A 46 -10.35 -9.55 -8.05
N ASP A 47 -9.64 -10.51 -8.65
CA ASP A 47 -8.37 -11.00 -8.14
C ASP A 47 -7.26 -9.97 -8.30
N LEU A 48 -7.22 -9.30 -9.46
CA LEU A 48 -6.29 -8.19 -9.71
C LEU A 48 -6.63 -6.97 -8.85
N ALA A 49 -7.93 -6.71 -8.59
CA ALA A 49 -8.34 -5.65 -7.68
C ALA A 49 -7.86 -5.94 -6.24
N SER A 50 -8.01 -7.16 -5.74
CA SER A 50 -7.49 -7.58 -4.44
C SER A 50 -5.97 -7.46 -4.36
N PHE A 51 -5.25 -7.82 -5.42
CA PHE A 51 -3.79 -7.73 -5.48
C PHE A 51 -3.29 -6.28 -5.48
N TYR A 52 -3.88 -5.40 -6.30
CA TYR A 52 -3.40 -4.01 -6.45
C TYR A 52 -4.06 -3.01 -5.49
N LEU A 53 -5.17 -3.33 -4.85
CA LEU A 53 -5.84 -2.44 -3.89
C LEU A 53 -5.84 -3.03 -2.47
N GLY A 54 -6.25 -4.30 -2.34
CA GLY A 54 -6.42 -4.97 -1.05
C GLY A 54 -5.09 -5.17 -0.31
N ILE A 55 -4.12 -5.83 -0.95
CA ILE A 55 -2.82 -6.12 -0.33
C ILE A 55 -2.10 -4.83 0.10
N PRO A 56 -1.93 -3.81 -0.76
CA PRO A 56 -1.29 -2.55 -0.37
C PRO A 56 -2.01 -1.84 0.77
N ALA A 57 -3.36 -1.84 0.75
CA ALA A 57 -4.15 -1.21 1.81
C ALA A 57 -3.95 -1.91 3.16
N ILE A 58 -3.99 -3.25 3.17
CA ILE A 58 -3.76 -4.04 4.40
C ILE A 58 -2.32 -3.85 4.88
N CYS A 59 -1.32 -3.86 3.99
CA CYS A 59 0.07 -3.57 4.35
C CYS A 59 0.21 -2.17 4.95
N TYR A 60 -0.45 -1.16 4.38
CA TYR A 60 -0.43 0.20 4.93
C TYR A 60 -1.01 0.27 6.35
N ILE A 61 -2.20 -0.30 6.54
CA ILE A 61 -2.87 -0.33 7.84
C ILE A 61 -2.06 -1.12 8.86
N SER A 62 -1.57 -2.31 8.48
CA SER A 62 -0.81 -3.20 9.37
C SER A 62 0.54 -2.58 9.79
N PHE A 63 1.16 -1.79 8.92
CA PHE A 63 2.38 -1.06 9.27
C PHE A 63 2.11 0.06 10.28
N LEU A 64 1.00 0.79 10.13
CA LEU A 64 0.62 1.87 11.05
C LEU A 64 0.10 1.36 12.39
N PHE A 65 -0.60 0.22 12.37
CA PHE A 65 -1.21 -0.40 13.54
C PHE A 65 -0.78 -1.87 13.67
N PRO A 66 0.50 -2.13 13.97
CA PRO A 66 0.99 -3.51 14.11
C PRO A 66 0.26 -4.26 15.24
N ASN A 67 -0.26 -3.52 16.23
CA ASN A 67 -1.01 -4.03 17.37
C ASN A 67 -2.40 -4.59 17.02
N LEU A 68 -2.85 -4.47 15.77
CA LEU A 68 -4.03 -5.21 15.29
C LEU A 68 -3.78 -6.72 15.28
N GLN A 69 -2.51 -7.15 15.19
CA GLN A 69 -2.10 -8.55 15.24
C GLN A 69 -1.24 -8.80 16.48
N ASN A 70 -1.87 -9.19 17.58
CA ASN A 70 -1.17 -9.45 18.85
C ASN A 70 -0.36 -10.77 18.86
N TYR A 71 -0.49 -11.58 17.81
CA TYR A 71 0.18 -12.88 17.73
C TYR A 71 1.66 -12.78 17.29
N TYR A 72 2.01 -11.74 16.53
CA TYR A 72 3.36 -11.57 15.97
C TYR A 72 4.03 -10.31 16.55
N PRO A 73 5.37 -10.29 16.65
CA PRO A 73 6.10 -9.08 17.03
C PRO A 73 5.82 -7.92 16.08
N GLU A 74 5.72 -6.69 16.59
CA GLU A 74 5.45 -5.51 15.77
C GLU A 74 6.45 -5.35 14.61
N SER A 75 7.72 -5.67 14.87
CA SER A 75 8.78 -5.62 13.86
C SER A 75 8.52 -6.58 12.69
N ALA A 76 8.01 -7.78 12.98
CA ALA A 76 7.67 -8.77 11.96
C ALA A 76 6.48 -8.31 11.12
N VAL A 77 5.42 -7.78 11.75
CA VAL A 77 4.24 -7.25 11.05
C VAL A 77 4.63 -6.09 10.13
N ARG A 78 5.47 -5.17 10.62
CA ARG A 78 5.99 -4.04 9.81
C ARG A 78 6.87 -4.53 8.66
N MET A 79 7.73 -5.52 8.88
CA MET A 79 8.59 -6.09 7.84
C MET A 79 7.78 -6.77 6.74
N ILE A 80 6.77 -7.57 7.09
CA ILE A 80 5.84 -8.20 6.14
C ILE A 80 5.08 -7.13 5.36
N SER A 81 4.66 -6.05 6.02
CA SER A 81 3.96 -4.94 5.36
C SER A 81 4.84 -4.24 4.33
N ILE A 82 6.13 -4.06 4.63
CA ILE A 82 7.10 -3.52 3.66
C ILE A 82 7.25 -4.48 2.47
N ILE A 83 7.47 -5.77 2.73
CA ILE A 83 7.64 -6.78 1.68
C ILE A 83 6.40 -6.86 0.79
N GLY A 84 5.20 -6.87 1.38
CA GLY A 84 3.94 -6.94 0.65
C GLY A 84 3.71 -5.73 -0.24
N LEU A 85 3.86 -4.52 0.30
CA LEU A 85 3.72 -3.30 -0.49
C LEU A 85 4.80 -3.23 -1.59
N SER A 86 6.06 -3.52 -1.28
CA SER A 86 7.13 -3.53 -2.27
C SER A 86 6.90 -4.58 -3.36
N GLY A 87 6.43 -5.78 -3.02
CA GLY A 87 6.10 -6.82 -3.99
C GLY A 87 5.00 -6.39 -4.96
N THR A 88 3.91 -5.83 -4.44
CA THR A 88 2.82 -5.28 -5.29
C THR A 88 3.30 -4.11 -6.15
N PHE A 89 4.17 -3.25 -5.62
CA PHE A 89 4.68 -2.10 -6.36
C PHE A 89 5.65 -2.51 -7.47
N ILE A 90 6.57 -3.45 -7.20
CA ILE A 90 7.46 -4.02 -8.22
C ILE A 90 6.63 -4.67 -9.33
N THR A 91 5.59 -5.43 -8.98
CA THR A 91 4.71 -6.07 -9.97
C THR A 91 3.98 -5.03 -10.80
N LEU A 92 3.50 -3.94 -10.18
CA LEU A 92 2.88 -2.82 -10.89
C LEU A 92 3.87 -2.19 -11.88
N LEU A 93 5.07 -1.84 -11.43
CA LEU A 93 6.11 -1.26 -12.29
C LEU A 93 6.49 -2.19 -13.44
N TYR A 94 6.67 -3.48 -13.16
CA TYR A 94 6.94 -4.50 -14.17
C TYR A 94 5.80 -4.55 -15.20
N SER A 95 4.55 -4.56 -14.74
CA SER A 95 3.38 -4.57 -15.63
C SER A 95 3.32 -3.34 -16.53
N LEU A 96 3.67 -2.15 -16.02
CA LEU A 96 3.70 -0.90 -16.76
C LEU A 96 4.82 -0.89 -17.81
N ILE A 97 6.00 -1.41 -17.45
CA ILE A 97 7.16 -1.47 -18.34
C ILE A 97 6.94 -2.50 -19.46
N VAL A 98 6.41 -3.68 -19.13
CA VAL A 98 6.32 -4.81 -20.08
C VAL A 98 5.07 -4.74 -20.95
N ASN A 99 3.92 -4.38 -20.38
CA ASN A 99 2.67 -4.39 -21.14
C ASN A 99 2.36 -3.04 -21.82
N GLY A 100 3.14 -2.00 -21.52
CA GLY A 100 2.84 -0.63 -21.96
C GLY A 100 1.61 -0.06 -21.27
N ILE A 101 1.53 1.27 -21.18
CA ILE A 101 0.31 1.97 -20.77
C ILE A 101 -0.72 1.68 -21.88
N TRP A 102 -1.69 0.80 -21.61
CA TRP A 102 -2.85 0.60 -22.50
C TRP A 102 -3.81 1.77 -22.39
#